data_AF-A0A444JA65-F1
#
_entry.id   AF-A0A444JA65-F1
#
_cell.length_a   1.000
_cell.length_b   1.000
_cell.length_c   1.000
_cell.angle_alpha   90.00
_cell.angle_beta   90.00
_cell.angle_gamma   90.00
#
_symmetry.space_group_name_H-M   'P 1'
#
loop_
_entity.id
_entity.type
_entity.pdbx_description
1 polymer ?
#
loop_
_entity_poly.entity_id
_entity_poly.type
_entity_poly.pdbx_seq_one_letter_code
_entity_poly.pdbx_strand_id
1 'polypeptide(L)'
;RFPKNGEEPASAGYELLSEIRSRVPDLPLLMLSSEANNRDLAHRIPAVFIEKTSRCMAEKLHDFFIRHLGFGDFIFRTPEGTEVGRASTLYEFEQRLRTVPDKSLRYHARYNHFSNWVMARAEVSLAARLHKEQVGDIDDCSALRKDLAAKVHVLRESRQQGVMTRFSTRDYDPEVTEFTRIGRGSVGGKARGIGFIASELHQARYRQPLFRENRIKIPQTCVIASSGFKDFIHLNRLHPDEHLPDHEIEQQFLAGALPDWLLNDLKAYLKNIHYPLSVRSSSLLEDARYRPYAGIYHTCMLTNQASDFKERLDRLVRAVKRVYASTWFEGPRTYSRSIGQTRADAMAVIIQQTVGRQYGNFFYPAISGVAQSYNYYPVDLMQAEDGIVHLATGFGKTVVEGEQSLRFCPAYPRHMPQFSTVEDMLNNAQRHFYCLSCATEAESVGGMTIRQLEEAVDEEAIQFL
;
A
#
# COMPACT_ATOMS: atom_id res chain seq x y z
N ARG A 1 21.51 48.27 6.66
CA ARG A 1 20.85 48.91 7.82
C ARG A 1 19.37 49.03 7.45
N PHE A 2 18.47 49.23 8.41
CA PHE A 2 17.03 49.37 8.13
C PHE A 2 16.56 50.75 8.60
N PRO A 3 15.77 51.49 7.80
CA PRO A 3 15.30 52.81 8.17
C PRO A 3 14.28 52.71 9.31
N LYS A 4 14.48 53.51 10.35
CA LYS A 4 13.59 53.69 11.50
C LYS A 4 13.44 55.18 11.76
N ASN A 5 12.21 55.70 11.65
CA ASN A 5 11.90 57.12 11.82
C ASN A 5 12.75 58.08 10.95
N GLY A 6 13.10 57.67 9.73
CA GLY A 6 13.91 58.48 8.79
C GLY A 6 15.43 58.37 8.98
N GLU A 7 15.89 57.64 9.99
CA GLU A 7 17.32 57.37 10.22
C GLU A 7 17.66 55.89 9.98
N GLU A 8 18.92 55.58 9.66
CA GLU A 8 19.40 54.19 9.50
C GLU A 8 20.33 53.77 10.65
N PRO A 9 19.79 53.53 11.86
CA PRO A 9 20.63 53.17 13.00
C PRO A 9 21.31 51.81 12.77
N ALA A 10 22.57 51.70 13.18
CA ALA A 10 23.34 50.46 13.09
C ALA A 10 22.71 49.32 13.94
N SER A 11 21.97 49.67 15.00
CA SER A 11 21.26 48.74 15.89
C SER A 11 19.92 48.22 15.34
N ALA A 12 19.40 48.74 14.23
CA ALA A 12 18.04 48.42 13.76
C ALA A 12 17.78 46.91 13.62
N GLY A 13 18.76 46.16 13.11
CA GLY A 13 18.65 44.70 12.97
C GLY A 13 18.64 43.96 14.32
N TYR A 14 19.41 44.43 15.30
CA TYR A 14 19.41 43.88 16.66
C TYR A 14 18.07 44.13 17.36
N GLU A 15 17.53 45.35 17.25
CA GLU A 15 16.24 45.70 17.85
C GLU A 15 15.09 44.86 17.26
N LEU A 16 15.05 44.71 15.93
CA LEU A 16 14.07 43.88 15.26
C LEU A 16 14.14 42.41 15.71
N LEU A 17 15.34 41.83 15.72
CA LEU A 17 15.51 40.44 16.16
C LEU A 17 15.16 40.27 17.64
N SER A 18 15.42 41.27 18.49
CA SER A 18 15.03 41.28 19.91
C SER A 18 13.51 41.26 20.06
N GLU A 19 12.80 42.11 19.31
CA GLU A 19 11.34 42.18 19.33
C GLU A 19 10.72 40.87 18.84
N ILE A 20 11.22 40.32 17.73
CA ILE A 20 10.77 39.03 17.20
C ILE A 20 10.99 37.92 18.24
N ARG A 21 12.17 37.86 18.88
CA ARG A 21 12.46 36.88 19.94
C ARG A 21 11.49 37.01 21.12
N SER A 22 11.14 38.23 21.51
CA SER A 22 10.21 38.46 22.62
C SER A 22 8.79 37.96 22.33
N ARG A 23 8.37 37.99 21.06
CA ARG A 23 7.05 37.53 20.61
C ARG A 23 7.01 36.03 20.31
N VAL A 24 8.10 35.51 19.75
CA VAL A 24 8.23 34.10 19.37
C VAL A 24 9.57 33.56 19.91
N PRO A 25 9.60 33.11 21.18
CA PRO A 25 10.83 32.69 21.86
C PRO A 25 11.60 31.58 21.15
N ASP A 26 10.93 30.79 20.31
CA ASP A 26 11.49 29.59 19.70
C ASP A 26 11.87 29.79 18.21
N LEU A 27 11.58 30.96 17.63
CA LEU A 27 11.85 31.21 16.21
C LEU A 27 13.36 31.24 15.95
N PRO A 28 13.91 30.46 15.00
CA PRO A 28 15.32 30.60 14.67
C PRO A 28 15.64 31.95 14.06
N LEU A 29 16.65 32.64 14.60
CA LEU A 29 17.05 33.96 14.16
C LEU A 29 18.46 33.92 13.57
N LEU A 30 18.63 34.60 12.44
CA LEU A 30 19.90 34.76 11.74
C LEU A 30 20.22 36.25 11.60
N MET A 31 21.41 36.63 12.06
CA MET A 31 21.97 37.96 11.85
C MET A 31 23.09 37.87 10.81
N LEU A 32 22.84 38.46 9.62
CA LEU A 32 23.80 38.54 8.52
C LEU A 32 24.38 39.97 8.44
N SER A 33 25.64 40.16 8.82
CA SER A 33 26.28 41.49 8.96
C SER A 33 27.63 41.56 8.25
N SER A 34 27.99 42.72 7.69
CA SER A 34 29.36 42.99 7.23
C SER A 34 30.28 43.49 8.35
N GLU A 35 29.71 43.90 9.49
CA GLU A 35 30.43 44.43 10.65
C GLU A 35 30.58 43.29 11.69
N ALA A 36 31.82 42.87 11.98
CA ALA A 36 32.12 41.74 12.87
C ALA A 36 31.70 42.00 14.33
N ASN A 37 31.71 43.25 14.79
CA ASN A 37 31.30 43.65 16.14
C ASN A 37 29.83 43.32 16.45
N ASN A 38 29.00 43.13 15.42
CA ASN A 38 27.60 42.71 15.59
C ASN A 38 27.46 41.24 16.05
N ARG A 39 28.56 40.48 16.10
CA ARG A 39 28.56 39.12 16.67
C ARG A 39 28.15 39.11 18.14
N ASP A 40 28.70 40.04 18.93
CA ASP A 40 28.37 40.13 20.36
C ASP A 40 26.89 40.51 20.57
N LEU A 41 26.36 41.35 19.69
CA LEU A 41 24.94 41.70 19.66
C LEU A 41 24.06 40.48 19.31
N ALA A 42 24.46 39.66 18.33
CA ALA A 42 23.74 38.43 17.99
C ALA A 42 23.73 37.40 19.14
N HIS A 43 24.84 37.29 19.88
CA HIS A 43 24.93 36.40 21.05
C HIS A 43 23.98 36.80 22.19
N ARG A 44 23.68 38.09 22.35
CA ARG A 44 22.70 38.58 23.32
C ARG A 44 21.25 38.20 22.97
N ILE A 45 20.95 37.96 21.68
CA ILE A 45 19.61 37.56 21.20
C ILE A 45 19.68 36.16 20.58
N PRO A 46 20.20 35.15 21.31
CA PRO A 46 20.75 33.87 20.81
C PRO A 46 20.50 33.58 19.33
N ALA A 47 21.12 34.38 18.46
CA ALA A 47 20.89 34.39 17.02
C ALA A 47 22.16 33.87 16.36
N VAL A 48 21.98 33.08 15.31
CA VAL A 48 23.12 32.64 14.51
C VAL A 48 23.72 33.86 13.83
N PHE A 49 25.03 34.07 13.96
CA PHE A 49 25.72 35.17 13.32
C PHE A 49 26.50 34.68 12.11
N ILE A 50 26.28 35.30 10.95
CA ILE A 50 27.07 35.08 9.74
C ILE A 50 27.66 36.41 9.27
N GLU A 51 28.96 36.43 9.09
CA GLU A 51 29.66 37.57 8.53
C GLU A 51 29.59 37.54 7.00
N LYS A 52 29.14 38.64 6.37
CA LYS A 52 28.93 38.74 4.92
C LYS A 52 30.23 38.64 4.11
N THR A 53 31.35 39.01 4.71
CA THR A 53 32.68 38.99 4.08
C THR A 53 33.35 37.62 4.20
N SER A 54 32.78 36.68 4.95
CA SER A 54 33.30 35.33 5.14
C SER A 54 33.32 34.57 3.81
N ARG A 55 34.46 33.99 3.44
CA ARG A 55 34.59 33.11 2.26
C ARG A 55 33.60 31.92 2.30
N CYS A 56 33.27 31.42 3.49
CA CYS A 56 32.28 30.36 3.71
C CYS A 56 30.86 30.87 4.03
N MET A 57 30.49 32.10 3.67
CA MET A 57 29.15 32.67 3.98
C MET A 57 28.02 31.78 3.42
N ALA A 58 28.14 31.34 2.17
CA ALA A 58 27.13 30.51 1.51
C ALA A 58 26.92 29.17 2.23
N GLU A 59 28.01 28.50 2.63
CA GLU A 59 27.97 27.26 3.39
C GLU A 59 27.32 27.47 4.77
N LYS A 60 27.69 28.53 5.49
CA LYS A 60 27.08 28.87 6.79
C LYS A 60 25.59 29.19 6.67
N LEU A 61 25.19 29.85 5.59
CA LEU A 61 23.79 30.18 5.31
C LEU A 61 23.01 28.90 5.00
N HIS A 62 23.54 28.04 4.13
CA HIS A 62 22.98 26.72 3.86
C HIS A 62 22.81 25.92 5.15
N ASP A 63 23.84 25.86 5.99
CA ASP A 63 23.80 25.22 7.32
C ASP A 63 22.69 25.78 8.21
N PHE A 64 22.42 27.09 8.16
CA PHE A 64 21.32 27.68 8.91
C PHE A 64 19.95 27.15 8.44
N PHE A 65 19.72 27.11 7.12
CA PHE A 65 18.48 26.57 6.55
C PHE A 65 18.27 25.09 6.89
N ILE A 66 19.32 24.28 6.81
CA ILE A 66 19.25 22.85 7.13
C ILE A 66 19.05 22.63 8.64
N ARG A 67 19.83 23.29 9.50
CA ARG A 67 19.84 23.03 10.96
C ARG A 67 18.64 23.60 11.69
N HIS A 68 18.09 24.73 11.23
CA HIS A 68 17.11 25.47 12.00
C HIS A 68 15.74 25.57 11.32
N LEU A 69 15.70 25.66 10.00
CA LEU A 69 14.45 25.83 9.24
C LEU A 69 13.89 24.51 8.70
N GLY A 70 14.60 23.39 8.89
CA GLY A 70 14.11 22.05 8.59
C GLY A 70 14.18 21.66 7.10
N PHE A 71 14.98 22.37 6.31
CA PHE A 71 15.25 21.98 4.92
C PHE A 71 16.19 20.77 4.85
N GLY A 72 16.05 19.96 3.80
CA GLY A 72 16.84 18.74 3.62
C GLY A 72 16.46 17.61 4.58
N ASP A 73 17.40 16.72 4.85
CA ASP A 73 17.21 15.59 5.77
C ASP A 73 17.02 16.07 7.21
N PHE A 74 16.21 15.35 7.99
CA PHE A 74 16.20 15.54 9.43
C PHE A 74 17.44 14.88 10.01
N ILE A 75 18.30 15.67 10.63
CA ILE A 75 19.48 15.16 11.32
C ILE A 75 19.17 15.13 12.81
N PHE A 76 19.00 13.92 13.35
CA PHE A 76 18.88 13.70 14.79
C PHE A 76 20.25 13.91 15.42
N ARG A 77 20.32 14.84 16.39
CA ARG A 77 21.53 15.25 17.07
C ARG A 77 21.31 15.27 18.57
N THR A 78 22.38 15.04 19.32
CA THR A 78 22.41 15.35 20.76
C THR A 78 22.57 16.87 20.97
N PRO A 79 22.33 17.39 22.19
CA PRO A 79 22.62 18.79 22.53
C PRO A 79 24.06 19.22 22.22
N GLU A 80 25.01 18.29 22.28
CA GLU A 80 26.44 18.51 21.96
C GLU A 80 26.71 18.59 20.44
N GLY A 81 25.70 18.33 19.62
CA GLY A 81 25.77 18.44 18.15
C GLY A 81 26.17 17.15 17.43
N THR A 82 26.39 16.05 18.15
CA THR A 82 26.71 14.74 17.57
C THR A 82 25.52 14.16 16.81
N GLU A 83 25.71 13.78 15.54
CA GLU A 83 24.69 13.10 14.73
C GLU A 83 24.46 11.66 15.24
N VAL A 84 23.23 11.35 15.62
CA VAL A 84 22.80 10.03 16.13
C VAL A 84 21.79 9.34 15.21
N GLY A 85 21.38 10.02 14.14
CA GLY A 85 20.48 9.49 13.14
C GLY A 85 20.14 10.50 12.07
N ARG A 86 19.64 10.00 10.95
CA ARG A 86 19.22 10.80 9.81
C ARG A 86 17.95 10.21 9.19
N ALA A 87 17.08 11.09 8.72
CA ALA A 87 15.88 10.74 7.99
C ALA A 87 15.62 11.70 6.83
N SER A 88 15.53 11.16 5.63
CA SER A 88 15.21 11.90 4.40
C SER A 88 13.69 11.92 4.12
N THR A 89 12.98 10.87 4.54
CA THR A 89 11.54 10.67 4.34
C THR A 89 10.77 10.61 5.66
N LEU A 90 9.44 10.82 5.61
CA LEU A 90 8.57 10.66 6.79
C LEU A 90 8.61 9.22 7.36
N TYR A 91 8.83 8.22 6.49
CA TYR A 91 9.01 6.83 6.92
C TYR A 91 10.29 6.67 7.75
N GLU A 92 11.44 7.09 7.20
CA GLU A 92 12.70 7.05 7.94
C GLU A 92 12.60 7.86 9.24
N PHE A 93 11.91 9.00 9.20
CA PHE A 93 11.72 9.85 10.38
C PHE A 93 10.93 9.13 11.48
N GLU A 94 9.84 8.45 11.13
CA GLU A 94 9.08 7.61 12.07
C GLU A 94 9.94 6.48 12.65
N GLN A 95 10.69 5.76 11.81
CA GLN A 95 11.56 4.66 12.27
C GLN A 95 12.67 5.16 13.19
N ARG A 96 13.23 6.34 12.90
CA ARG A 96 14.25 6.96 13.76
C ARG A 96 13.68 7.45 15.07
N LEU A 97 12.49 8.07 15.09
CA LEU A 97 11.82 8.47 16.33
C LEU A 97 11.73 7.30 17.33
N ARG A 98 11.46 6.08 16.84
CA ARG A 98 11.37 4.86 17.66
C ARG A 98 12.70 4.45 18.33
N THR A 99 13.85 4.85 17.79
CA THR A 99 15.17 4.31 18.16
C THR A 99 16.19 5.34 18.65
N VAL A 100 15.99 6.63 18.37
CA VAL A 100 16.95 7.68 18.73
C VAL A 100 17.04 7.89 20.26
N PRO A 101 18.23 8.25 20.79
CA PRO A 101 18.40 8.49 22.22
C PRO A 101 17.49 9.59 22.77
N ASP A 102 17.02 9.43 24.00
CA ASP A 102 16.12 10.37 24.69
C ASP A 102 16.68 11.80 24.74
N LYS A 103 18.00 11.95 24.95
CA LYS A 103 18.67 13.26 24.91
C LYS A 103 18.47 13.98 23.58
N SER A 104 18.51 13.25 22.46
CA SER A 104 18.26 13.81 21.13
C SER A 104 16.78 14.16 20.95
N LEU A 105 15.88 13.27 21.38
CA LEU A 105 14.44 13.49 21.29
C LEU A 105 14.02 14.77 22.04
N ARG A 106 14.47 14.95 23.29
CA ARG A 106 14.21 16.16 24.09
C ARG A 106 14.80 17.40 23.45
N TYR A 107 16.03 17.31 22.94
CA TYR A 107 16.67 18.44 22.26
C TYR A 107 15.83 18.92 21.07
N HIS A 108 15.47 18.01 20.17
CA HIS A 108 14.68 18.38 18.99
C HIS A 108 13.25 18.80 19.31
N ALA A 109 12.64 18.20 20.34
CA ALA A 109 11.34 18.62 20.83
C ALA A 109 11.42 20.04 21.40
N ARG A 110 12.36 20.35 22.29
CA ARG A 110 12.47 21.66 22.95
C ARG A 110 12.64 22.84 21.98
N TYR A 111 13.31 22.61 20.84
CA TYR A 111 13.61 23.65 19.86
C TYR A 111 12.73 23.61 18.62
N ASN A 112 11.55 22.97 18.67
CA ASN A 112 10.61 22.92 17.55
C ASN A 112 11.19 22.32 16.25
N HIS A 113 12.25 21.52 16.33
CA HIS A 113 12.91 21.00 15.12
C HIS A 113 11.97 20.07 14.35
N PHE A 114 11.18 19.25 15.06
CA PHE A 114 10.23 18.33 14.43
C PHE A 114 9.13 19.07 13.65
N SER A 115 8.49 20.07 14.26
CA SER A 115 7.47 20.88 13.59
C SER A 115 8.04 21.64 12.40
N ASN A 116 9.26 22.20 12.52
CA ASN A 116 9.90 22.94 11.43
C ASN A 116 10.19 22.04 10.22
N TRP A 117 10.74 20.84 10.46
CA TRP A 117 11.06 19.90 9.37
C TRP A 117 9.83 19.34 8.65
N VAL A 118 8.75 19.13 9.40
CA VAL A 118 7.45 18.73 8.86
C VAL A 118 6.81 19.91 8.10
N MET A 119 6.90 21.13 8.62
CA MET A 119 6.41 22.34 7.94
C MET A 119 7.14 22.59 6.61
N ALA A 120 8.46 22.38 6.55
CA ALA A 120 9.25 22.50 5.32
C ALA A 120 8.79 21.57 4.19
N ARG A 121 7.97 20.56 4.49
CA ARG A 121 7.34 19.61 3.54
C ARG A 121 5.86 19.92 3.28
N ALA A 122 5.39 21.11 3.65
CA ALA A 122 4.01 21.59 3.55
C ALA A 122 2.98 20.79 4.36
N GLU A 123 3.41 20.09 5.42
CA GLU A 123 2.53 19.31 6.31
C GLU A 123 1.96 20.19 7.44
N VAL A 124 1.25 21.25 7.06
CA VAL A 124 0.83 22.34 7.96
C VAL A 124 0.05 21.81 9.17
N SER A 125 -0.91 20.89 8.95
CA SER A 125 -1.73 20.33 10.03
C SER A 125 -0.92 19.53 11.03
N LEU A 126 0.05 18.73 10.58
CA LEU A 126 0.93 17.98 11.48
C LEU A 126 1.90 18.93 12.19
N ALA A 127 2.51 19.87 11.47
CA ALA A 127 3.41 20.86 12.05
C ALA A 127 2.73 21.65 13.19
N ALA A 128 1.48 22.08 12.98
CA ALA A 128 0.70 22.78 14.00
C ALA A 128 0.41 21.92 15.24
N ARG A 129 0.10 20.63 15.06
CA ARG A 129 -0.11 19.67 16.17
C ARG A 129 1.19 19.39 16.94
N LEU A 130 2.32 19.30 16.24
CA LEU A 130 3.63 19.11 16.84
C LEU A 130 4.14 20.35 17.58
N HIS A 131 3.71 21.54 17.17
CA HIS A 131 4.11 22.82 17.77
C HIS A 131 3.35 23.12 19.06
N LYS A 132 2.01 22.93 19.08
CA LYS A 132 1.14 23.31 20.22
C LYS A 132 1.38 22.51 21.51
N GLU A 133 1.91 21.30 21.42
CA GLU A 133 2.04 20.39 22.56
C GLU A 133 3.43 20.45 23.24
N GLN A 134 4.39 21.18 22.68
CA GLN A 134 5.72 21.38 23.29
C GLN A 134 5.71 22.28 24.55
N VAL A 135 4.54 22.78 24.94
CA VAL A 135 4.33 23.58 26.16
C VAL A 135 4.04 22.69 27.38
N GLY A 136 3.85 21.37 27.21
CA GLY A 136 3.61 20.39 28.28
C GLY A 136 4.78 19.42 28.52
N ASP A 137 4.83 18.82 29.71
CA ASP A 137 5.92 18.04 30.33
C ASP A 137 6.77 17.18 29.37
N ILE A 138 7.96 17.68 28.98
CA ILE A 138 8.94 17.00 28.11
C ILE A 138 9.67 15.85 28.86
N ASP A 139 9.33 15.62 30.13
CA ASP A 139 10.04 14.72 31.02
C ASP A 139 9.74 13.23 30.79
N ASP A 140 8.61 12.87 30.17
CA ASP A 140 8.35 11.50 29.71
C ASP A 140 8.72 11.32 28.22
N CYS A 141 9.97 10.93 27.97
CA CYS A 141 10.43 10.63 26.60
C CYS A 141 9.74 9.43 25.96
N SER A 142 9.23 8.48 26.74
CA SER A 142 8.56 7.31 26.21
C SER A 142 7.19 7.69 25.64
N ALA A 143 6.42 8.48 26.40
CA ALA A 143 5.15 9.03 25.94
C ALA A 143 5.35 9.95 24.72
N LEU A 144 6.32 10.86 24.78
CA LEU A 144 6.65 11.76 23.66
C LEU A 144 7.01 10.97 22.40
N ARG A 145 7.86 9.94 22.51
CA ARG A 145 8.24 9.09 21.38
C ARG A 145 7.03 8.41 20.75
N LYS A 146 6.17 7.81 21.57
CA LYS A 146 4.98 7.10 21.11
C LYS A 146 4.00 8.04 20.41
N ASP A 147 3.78 9.23 20.99
CA ASP A 147 2.89 10.24 20.42
C ASP A 147 3.42 10.79 19.09
N LEU A 148 4.70 11.20 19.02
CA LEU A 148 5.32 11.69 17.79
C LEU A 148 5.26 10.64 16.68
N ALA A 149 5.63 9.40 16.98
CA ALA A 149 5.58 8.30 16.02
C ALA A 149 4.14 8.05 15.55
N ALA A 150 3.15 8.03 16.45
CA ALA A 150 1.74 7.83 16.10
C ALA A 150 1.20 8.95 15.21
N LYS A 151 1.55 10.22 15.48
CA LYS A 151 1.12 11.36 14.66
C LYS A 151 1.70 11.31 13.25
N VAL A 152 2.98 10.96 13.12
CA VAL A 152 3.64 10.77 11.82
C VAL A 152 3.02 9.57 11.10
N HIS A 153 2.76 8.47 11.81
CA HIS A 153 2.15 7.26 11.26
C HIS A 153 0.77 7.54 10.65
N VAL A 154 -0.12 8.20 11.39
CA VAL A 154 -1.47 8.56 10.92
C VAL A 154 -1.43 9.43 9.66
N LEU A 155 -0.48 10.37 9.59
CA LEU A 155 -0.28 11.18 8.40
C LEU A 155 0.17 10.34 7.21
N ARG A 156 1.12 9.42 7.42
CA ARG A 156 1.61 8.52 6.37
C ARG A 156 0.50 7.60 5.86
N GLU A 157 -0.30 7.02 6.75
CA GLU A 157 -1.48 6.22 6.38
C GLU A 157 -2.44 7.05 5.54
N SER A 158 -2.79 8.25 5.99
CA SER A 158 -3.71 9.12 5.25
C SER A 158 -3.18 9.53 3.88
N ARG A 159 -1.85 9.67 3.70
CA ARG A 159 -1.25 10.03 2.39
C ARG A 159 -1.23 8.87 1.40
N GLN A 160 -1.09 7.64 1.89
CA GLN A 160 -0.95 6.46 1.04
C GLN A 160 -2.28 5.75 0.78
N GLN A 161 -3.30 5.97 1.63
CA GLN A 161 -4.63 5.42 1.42
C GLN A 161 -5.25 5.91 0.10
N GLY A 162 -5.76 4.97 -0.69
CA GLY A 162 -6.38 5.25 -1.98
C GLY A 162 -5.42 5.68 -3.10
N VAL A 163 -4.10 5.70 -2.85
CA VAL A 163 -3.09 6.10 -3.85
C VAL A 163 -2.22 4.91 -4.23
N MET A 164 -2.11 4.64 -5.53
CA MET A 164 -1.16 3.66 -6.05
C MET A 164 0.26 4.24 -6.00
N THR A 165 1.06 3.76 -5.06
CA THR A 165 2.46 4.18 -4.91
C THR A 165 3.38 3.33 -5.79
N ARG A 166 4.53 3.89 -6.17
CA ARG A 166 5.59 3.09 -6.80
C ARG A 166 6.39 2.37 -5.71
N PHE A 167 6.64 1.09 -5.91
CA PHE A 167 7.47 0.30 -5.02
C PHE A 167 8.90 0.85 -4.98
N SER A 168 9.42 0.99 -3.77
CA SER A 168 10.78 1.42 -3.46
C SER A 168 11.30 0.51 -2.35
N THR A 169 12.43 -0.15 -2.57
CA THR A 169 13.05 -1.01 -1.55
C THR A 169 13.44 -0.25 -0.28
N ARG A 170 13.60 1.08 -0.37
CA ARG A 170 13.95 1.96 0.76
C ARG A 170 12.73 2.45 1.53
N ASP A 171 11.63 2.72 0.83
CA ASP A 171 10.48 3.45 1.38
C ASP A 171 9.22 2.59 1.54
N TYR A 172 9.27 1.33 1.11
CA TYR A 172 8.13 0.42 1.22
C TYR A 172 7.85 0.08 2.68
N ASP A 173 6.63 0.38 3.11
CA ASP A 173 6.12 0.05 4.42
C ASP A 173 4.83 -0.78 4.25
N PRO A 174 4.85 -2.08 4.55
CA PRO A 174 3.69 -2.96 4.37
C PRO A 174 2.53 -2.61 5.32
N GLU A 175 2.77 -1.87 6.41
CA GLU A 175 1.71 -1.46 7.34
C GLU A 175 0.87 -0.32 6.75
N VAL A 176 1.51 0.56 5.97
CA VAL A 176 0.92 1.81 5.47
C VAL A 176 0.55 1.74 3.98
N THR A 177 1.37 1.05 3.18
CA THR A 177 1.21 1.01 1.73
C THR A 177 0.25 -0.09 1.29
N GLU A 178 -1.04 0.24 1.20
CA GLU A 178 -2.10 -0.70 0.78
C GLU A 178 -2.00 -1.13 -0.70
N PHE A 179 -1.55 -0.21 -1.57
CA PHE A 179 -1.46 -0.44 -3.01
C PHE A 179 -0.13 0.04 -3.59
N THR A 180 0.69 -0.90 -4.06
CA THR A 180 2.02 -0.64 -4.62
C THR A 180 2.19 -1.18 -6.03
N ARG A 181 3.07 -0.54 -6.81
CA ARG A 181 3.37 -0.91 -8.19
C ARG A 181 4.87 -1.13 -8.39
N ILE A 182 5.23 -2.32 -8.85
CA ILE A 182 6.57 -2.69 -9.31
C ILE A 182 6.68 -2.45 -10.82
N GLY A 183 7.80 -1.87 -11.27
CA GLY A 183 8.04 -1.59 -12.69
C GLY A 183 7.32 -0.34 -13.24
N ARG A 184 7.22 -0.26 -14.57
CA ARG A 184 6.67 0.89 -15.31
C ARG A 184 5.61 0.43 -16.32
N GLY A 185 4.88 1.39 -16.87
CA GLY A 185 3.79 1.14 -17.82
C GLY A 185 2.45 0.89 -17.13
N SER A 186 1.54 0.25 -17.88
CA SER A 186 0.17 -0.03 -17.44
C SER A 186 0.13 -1.11 -16.36
N VAL A 187 -0.88 -1.04 -15.50
CA VAL A 187 -1.16 -2.01 -14.43
C VAL A 187 -2.31 -2.96 -14.78
N GLY A 188 -2.91 -2.82 -15.97
CA GLY A 188 -4.06 -3.62 -16.40
C GLY A 188 -5.40 -3.14 -15.82
N GLY A 189 -6.51 -3.70 -16.32
CA GLY A 189 -7.87 -3.25 -16.00
C GLY A 189 -8.29 -3.56 -14.56
N LYS A 190 -8.18 -4.82 -14.12
CA LYS A 190 -8.46 -5.20 -12.72
C LYS A 190 -7.70 -4.36 -11.70
N ALA A 191 -6.39 -4.15 -11.88
CA ALA A 191 -5.60 -3.36 -10.94
C ALA A 191 -6.03 -1.89 -10.91
N ARG A 192 -6.32 -1.29 -12.07
CA ARG A 192 -6.87 0.07 -12.15
C ARG A 192 -8.21 0.18 -11.43
N GLY A 193 -9.10 -0.80 -11.63
CA GLY A 193 -10.38 -0.88 -10.93
C GLY A 193 -10.22 -0.96 -9.42
N ILE A 194 -9.31 -1.81 -8.92
CA ILE A 194 -9.00 -1.91 -7.48
C ILE A 194 -8.50 -0.55 -6.95
N GLY A 195 -7.56 0.10 -7.66
CA GLY A 195 -7.05 1.42 -7.27
C GLY A 195 -8.12 2.51 -7.28
N PHE A 196 -9.03 2.48 -8.25
CA PHE A 196 -10.17 3.40 -8.32
C PHE A 196 -11.10 3.23 -7.12
N ILE A 197 -11.51 1.99 -6.80
CA ILE A 197 -12.36 1.69 -5.65
C ILE A 197 -11.65 2.06 -4.33
N ALA A 198 -10.33 1.85 -4.23
CA ALA A 198 -9.55 2.26 -3.07
C ALA A 198 -9.66 3.77 -2.81
N SER A 199 -9.50 4.58 -3.87
CA SER A 199 -9.65 6.03 -3.81
C SER A 199 -11.07 6.44 -3.43
N GLU A 200 -12.10 5.84 -4.06
CA GLU A 200 -13.50 6.18 -3.77
C GLU A 200 -13.91 5.82 -2.35
N LEU A 201 -13.54 4.63 -1.85
CA LEU A 201 -13.82 4.20 -0.47
C LEU A 201 -13.13 5.11 0.55
N HIS A 202 -11.90 5.52 0.29
CA HIS A 202 -11.18 6.45 1.16
C HIS A 202 -11.93 7.79 1.27
N GLN A 203 -12.38 8.35 0.15
CA GLN A 203 -13.17 9.59 0.15
C GLN A 203 -14.56 9.40 0.77
N ALA A 204 -15.20 8.26 0.53
CA ALA A 204 -16.54 7.94 1.02
C ALA A 204 -16.60 7.87 2.55
N ARG A 205 -15.54 7.40 3.21
CA ARG A 205 -15.40 7.38 4.67
C ARG A 205 -15.56 8.78 5.30
N TYR A 206 -15.18 9.85 4.59
CA TYR A 206 -15.39 11.21 5.08
C TYR A 206 -16.77 11.78 4.71
N ARG A 207 -17.40 11.28 3.64
CA ARG A 207 -18.68 11.80 3.12
C ARG A 207 -19.91 11.10 3.70
N GLN A 208 -19.84 9.82 4.05
CA GLN A 208 -20.99 9.03 4.47
C GLN A 208 -20.79 8.35 5.84
N PRO A 209 -21.75 8.49 6.79
CA PRO A 209 -21.67 7.84 8.11
C PRO A 209 -21.54 6.32 8.03
N LEU A 210 -22.22 5.66 7.08
CA LEU A 210 -22.21 4.20 6.93
C LEU A 210 -20.78 3.63 6.82
N PHE A 211 -19.91 4.28 6.04
CA PHE A 211 -18.51 3.87 5.86
C PHE A 211 -17.59 4.31 7.01
N ARG A 212 -18.08 5.11 7.96
CA ARG A 212 -17.35 5.39 9.22
C ARG A 212 -17.58 4.29 10.23
N GLU A 213 -18.81 3.80 10.32
CA GLU A 213 -19.22 2.72 11.23
C GLU A 213 -18.78 1.35 10.70
N ASN A 214 -18.80 1.16 9.38
CA ASN A 214 -18.42 -0.10 8.73
C ASN A 214 -17.07 0.06 8.03
N ARG A 215 -16.05 -0.64 8.55
CA ARG A 215 -14.71 -0.62 7.96
C ARG A 215 -14.65 -1.52 6.74
N ILE A 216 -14.60 -0.91 5.55
CA ILE A 216 -14.30 -1.61 4.30
C ILE A 216 -12.79 -1.53 4.07
N LYS A 217 -12.16 -2.69 3.86
CA LYS A 217 -10.72 -2.78 3.62
C LYS A 217 -10.47 -3.51 2.30
N ILE A 218 -9.61 -2.93 1.48
CA ILE A 218 -9.03 -3.61 0.33
C ILE A 218 -7.80 -4.36 0.82
N PRO A 219 -7.62 -5.65 0.48
CA PRO A 219 -6.45 -6.40 0.87
C PRO A 219 -5.16 -5.77 0.32
N GLN A 220 -4.05 -5.97 1.05
CA GLN A 220 -2.74 -5.48 0.62
C GLN A 220 -2.41 -5.97 -0.79
N THR A 221 -2.11 -5.04 -1.70
CA THR A 221 -2.02 -5.32 -3.13
C THR A 221 -0.74 -4.75 -3.75
N CYS A 222 0.02 -5.59 -4.42
CA CYS A 222 1.18 -5.23 -5.22
C CYS A 222 0.93 -5.59 -6.68
N VAL A 223 1.29 -4.71 -7.61
CA VAL A 223 1.09 -4.95 -9.04
C VAL A 223 2.40 -4.86 -9.79
N ILE A 224 2.76 -5.93 -10.49
CA ILE A 224 3.82 -5.91 -11.50
C ILE A 224 3.24 -5.29 -12.76
N ALA A 225 3.74 -4.13 -13.13
CA ALA A 225 3.30 -3.44 -14.34
C ALA A 225 3.76 -4.16 -15.61
N SER A 226 3.14 -3.82 -16.75
CA SER A 226 3.37 -4.43 -18.06
C SER A 226 4.83 -4.45 -18.54
N SER A 227 5.72 -3.60 -17.99
CA SER A 227 7.15 -3.67 -18.30
C SER A 227 7.76 -5.01 -17.85
N GLY A 228 7.34 -5.56 -16.72
CA GLY A 228 7.82 -6.84 -16.22
C GLY A 228 7.57 -7.97 -17.22
N PHE A 229 6.37 -8.00 -17.81
CA PHE A 229 6.03 -8.95 -18.86
C PHE A 229 6.85 -8.74 -20.13
N LYS A 230 6.93 -7.50 -20.64
CA LYS A 230 7.66 -7.20 -21.88
C LYS A 230 9.14 -7.56 -21.76
N ASP A 231 9.76 -7.19 -20.65
CA ASP A 231 11.17 -7.47 -20.39
C ASP A 231 11.40 -8.97 -20.24
N PHE A 232 10.50 -9.70 -19.57
CA PHE A 232 10.55 -11.15 -19.45
C PHE A 232 10.48 -11.86 -20.81
N ILE A 233 9.50 -11.49 -21.65
CA ILE A 233 9.35 -12.07 -23.00
C ILE A 233 10.59 -11.78 -23.85
N HIS A 234 11.09 -10.54 -23.84
CA HIS A 234 12.26 -10.14 -24.61
C HIS A 234 13.54 -10.85 -24.15
N LEU A 235 13.79 -10.90 -22.83
CA LEU A 235 14.96 -11.54 -22.24
C LEU A 235 15.06 -13.02 -22.63
N ASN A 236 13.93 -13.72 -22.61
CA ASN A 236 13.87 -15.16 -22.88
C ASN A 236 13.59 -15.51 -24.35
N ARG A 237 13.39 -14.50 -25.21
CA ARG A 237 13.01 -14.66 -26.63
C ARG A 237 11.81 -15.60 -26.80
N LEU A 238 10.81 -15.45 -25.92
CA LEU A 238 9.65 -16.32 -25.88
C LEU A 238 8.73 -16.02 -27.06
N HIS A 239 8.65 -16.98 -27.98
CA HIS A 239 7.69 -17.03 -29.07
C HIS A 239 7.12 -18.46 -29.16
N PRO A 240 6.29 -18.86 -28.18
CA PRO A 240 5.72 -20.20 -28.17
C PRO A 240 4.87 -20.42 -29.42
N ASP A 241 4.96 -21.62 -29.99
CA ASP A 241 4.07 -22.02 -31.07
C ASP A 241 2.63 -22.12 -30.53
N GLU A 242 1.74 -21.49 -31.28
CA GLU A 242 0.31 -21.43 -31.08
C GLU A 242 -0.38 -22.82 -31.17
N HIS A 243 0.28 -23.86 -31.66
CA HIS A 243 -0.29 -25.20 -31.69
C HIS A 243 0.14 -26.08 -30.50
N LEU A 244 1.00 -25.58 -29.63
CA LEU A 244 1.44 -26.33 -28.46
C LEU A 244 0.34 -26.44 -27.41
N PRO A 245 0.26 -27.56 -26.70
CA PRO A 245 -0.65 -27.70 -25.57
C PRO A 245 -0.22 -26.80 -24.41
N ASP A 246 -1.19 -26.33 -23.62
CA ASP A 246 -0.98 -25.35 -22.53
C ASP A 246 0.14 -25.76 -21.55
N HIS A 247 0.26 -27.06 -21.24
CA HIS A 247 1.30 -27.56 -20.34
C HIS A 247 2.72 -27.39 -20.90
N GLU A 248 2.93 -27.54 -22.21
CA GLU A 248 4.25 -27.33 -22.84
C GLU A 248 4.60 -25.85 -22.88
N ILE A 249 3.61 -24.99 -23.14
CA ILE A 249 3.77 -23.53 -23.07
C ILE A 249 4.16 -23.14 -21.64
N GLU A 250 3.47 -23.67 -20.63
CA GLU A 250 3.80 -23.41 -19.23
C GLU A 250 5.26 -23.78 -18.91
N GLN A 251 5.73 -24.95 -19.35
CA GLN A 251 7.11 -25.37 -19.12
C GLN A 251 8.14 -24.42 -19.74
N GLN A 252 7.89 -23.90 -20.96
CA GLN A 252 8.78 -22.91 -21.58
C GLN A 252 8.87 -21.63 -20.74
N PHE A 253 7.75 -21.15 -20.20
CA PHE A 253 7.72 -19.96 -19.34
C PHE A 253 8.37 -20.23 -17.99
N LEU A 254 8.16 -21.40 -17.40
CA LEU A 254 8.78 -21.79 -16.14
C LEU A 254 10.31 -21.84 -16.25
N ALA A 255 10.84 -22.33 -17.38
CA ALA A 255 12.26 -22.39 -17.68
C ALA A 255 12.91 -21.00 -17.90
N GLY A 256 12.16 -19.99 -18.33
CA GLY A 256 12.68 -18.65 -18.58
C GLY A 256 13.17 -17.92 -17.32
N ALA A 257 14.15 -17.04 -17.42
CA ALA A 257 14.64 -16.22 -16.31
C ALA A 257 13.82 -14.93 -16.17
N LEU A 258 13.49 -14.51 -14.94
CA LEU A 258 12.96 -13.16 -14.71
C LEU A 258 14.07 -12.12 -14.86
N PRO A 259 13.78 -10.91 -15.35
CA PRO A 259 14.74 -9.80 -15.32
C PRO A 259 15.24 -9.50 -13.90
N ASP A 260 16.54 -9.25 -13.75
CA ASP A 260 17.16 -9.04 -12.43
C ASP A 260 16.49 -7.94 -11.60
N TRP A 261 16.09 -6.85 -12.25
CA TRP A 261 15.40 -5.74 -11.57
C TRP A 261 14.08 -6.19 -10.94
N LEU A 262 13.31 -7.03 -11.65
CA LEU A 262 12.02 -7.52 -11.19
C LEU A 262 12.21 -8.56 -10.08
N LEU A 263 13.19 -9.45 -10.23
CA LEU A 263 13.52 -10.43 -9.20
C LEU A 263 13.97 -9.76 -7.89
N ASN A 264 14.78 -8.71 -7.99
CA ASN A 264 15.24 -7.94 -6.82
C ASN A 264 14.09 -7.21 -6.12
N ASP A 265 13.19 -6.58 -6.88
CA ASP A 265 12.00 -5.92 -6.32
C ASP A 265 11.05 -6.93 -5.66
N LEU A 266 10.80 -8.08 -6.29
CA LEU A 266 9.98 -9.16 -5.71
C LEU A 266 10.61 -9.73 -4.43
N LYS A 267 11.93 -9.91 -4.41
CA LYS A 267 12.68 -10.34 -3.23
C LYS A 267 12.51 -9.33 -2.09
N ALA A 268 12.66 -8.04 -2.37
CA ALA A 268 12.50 -7.00 -1.36
C ALA A 268 11.05 -6.89 -0.86
N TYR A 269 10.08 -7.01 -1.77
CA TYR A 269 8.65 -7.03 -1.42
C TYR A 269 8.33 -8.21 -0.49
N LEU A 270 8.66 -9.44 -0.91
CA LEU A 270 8.28 -10.66 -0.20
C LEU A 270 8.93 -10.78 1.19
N LYS A 271 10.08 -10.13 1.42
CA LYS A 271 10.80 -10.17 2.70
C LYS A 271 9.93 -9.74 3.88
N ASN A 272 9.02 -8.80 3.66
CA ASN A 272 8.15 -8.26 4.71
C ASN A 272 6.74 -8.87 4.71
N ILE A 273 6.45 -9.83 3.82
CA ILE A 273 5.11 -10.35 3.58
C ILE A 273 5.02 -11.82 3.97
N HIS A 274 4.30 -12.13 5.05
CA HIS A 274 4.20 -13.49 5.62
C HIS A 274 2.79 -14.09 5.56
N TYR A 275 1.87 -13.43 4.89
CA TYR A 275 0.49 -13.89 4.72
C TYR A 275 0.30 -14.62 3.38
N PRO A 276 -0.74 -15.46 3.25
CA PRO A 276 -1.13 -16.07 1.98
C PRO A 276 -1.36 -15.04 0.86
N LEU A 277 -0.99 -15.42 -0.37
CA LEU A 277 -1.03 -14.57 -1.55
C LEU A 277 -1.91 -15.17 -2.64
N SER A 278 -2.58 -14.29 -3.38
CA SER A 278 -3.15 -14.58 -4.70
C SER A 278 -2.32 -13.87 -5.77
N VAL A 279 -1.96 -14.59 -6.81
CA VAL A 279 -1.24 -14.08 -7.98
C VAL A 279 -2.18 -14.19 -9.18
N ARG A 280 -2.60 -13.04 -9.69
CA ARG A 280 -3.72 -12.91 -10.64
C ARG A 280 -3.29 -12.11 -11.86
N SER A 281 -3.83 -12.46 -13.01
CA SER A 281 -3.69 -11.65 -14.21
C SER A 281 -4.43 -10.31 -14.09
N SER A 282 -3.86 -9.28 -14.69
CA SER A 282 -4.55 -8.03 -15.04
C SER A 282 -4.18 -7.64 -16.46
N SER A 283 -5.03 -8.04 -17.39
CA SER A 283 -4.85 -7.77 -18.81
C SER A 283 -5.02 -6.27 -19.10
N LEU A 284 -4.32 -5.76 -20.13
CA LEU A 284 -4.50 -4.38 -20.57
C LEU A 284 -5.81 -4.18 -21.35
N LEU A 285 -6.35 -5.26 -21.93
CA LEU A 285 -7.55 -5.27 -22.75
C LEU A 285 -8.86 -5.40 -21.93
N GLU A 286 -8.76 -5.74 -20.64
CA GLU A 286 -9.88 -5.82 -19.70
C GLU A 286 -10.69 -4.51 -19.57
N ASP A 287 -10.11 -3.35 -19.90
CA ASP A 287 -10.80 -2.04 -19.79
C ASP A 287 -11.58 -1.63 -21.04
N ALA A 288 -11.68 -2.49 -22.06
CA ALA A 288 -12.63 -2.28 -23.12
C ALA A 288 -14.05 -2.52 -22.57
N ARG A 289 -14.79 -1.43 -22.27
CA ARG A 289 -16.16 -1.36 -21.69
C ARG A 289 -17.23 -2.32 -22.28
N TYR A 290 -16.92 -3.09 -23.31
CA TYR A 290 -17.82 -4.01 -24.01
C TYR A 290 -17.24 -5.42 -24.19
N ARG A 291 -16.17 -5.81 -23.46
CA ARG A 291 -15.50 -7.10 -23.65
C ARG A 291 -15.44 -7.89 -22.34
N PRO A 292 -16.24 -8.96 -22.18
CA PRO A 292 -16.16 -9.80 -20.98
C PRO A 292 -14.90 -10.67 -21.03
N TYR A 293 -13.78 -10.15 -20.50
CA TYR A 293 -12.54 -10.89 -20.25
C TYR A 293 -12.54 -11.62 -18.88
N ALA A 294 -13.66 -11.60 -18.17
CA ALA A 294 -13.78 -12.20 -16.84
C ALA A 294 -13.60 -13.73 -16.92
N GLY A 295 -12.73 -14.28 -16.06
CA GLY A 295 -12.53 -15.73 -15.91
C GLY A 295 -11.56 -16.40 -16.89
N ILE A 296 -11.03 -15.68 -17.89
CA ILE A 296 -10.24 -16.31 -18.97
C ILE A 296 -8.79 -16.66 -18.56
N TYR A 297 -8.29 -16.05 -17.50
CA TYR A 297 -6.87 -16.10 -17.12
C TYR A 297 -6.63 -16.76 -15.77
N HIS A 298 -5.47 -17.38 -15.64
CA HIS A 298 -5.12 -18.17 -14.47
C HIS A 298 -4.90 -17.31 -13.21
N THR A 299 -5.35 -17.82 -12.06
CA THR A 299 -5.07 -17.28 -10.72
C THR A 299 -4.39 -18.37 -9.91
N CYS A 300 -3.25 -18.06 -9.30
CA CYS A 300 -2.53 -18.98 -8.41
C CYS A 300 -2.66 -18.50 -6.97
N MET A 301 -3.00 -19.40 -6.05
CA MET A 301 -2.99 -19.14 -4.61
C MET A 301 -1.73 -19.75 -3.99
N LEU A 302 -1.09 -19.02 -3.07
CA LEU A 302 0.13 -19.41 -2.38
C LEU A 302 -0.08 -19.26 -0.87
N THR A 303 0.33 -20.23 -0.05
CA THR A 303 0.24 -20.04 1.42
C THR A 303 1.29 -19.05 1.90
N ASN A 304 2.45 -19.00 1.24
CA ASN A 304 3.58 -18.15 1.59
C ASN A 304 4.07 -18.36 3.04
N GLN A 305 3.89 -19.58 3.57
CA GLN A 305 4.23 -19.95 4.96
C GLN A 305 5.51 -20.80 5.08
N ALA A 306 6.17 -21.15 3.98
CA ALA A 306 7.39 -21.97 4.06
C ALA A 306 8.50 -21.28 4.88
N SER A 307 9.23 -22.06 5.68
CA SER A 307 10.28 -21.52 6.56
C SER A 307 11.47 -20.96 5.78
N ASP A 308 11.80 -21.56 4.63
CA ASP A 308 12.84 -21.06 3.75
C ASP A 308 12.31 -19.91 2.88
N PHE A 309 12.95 -18.74 3.02
CA PHE A 309 12.64 -17.58 2.20
C PHE A 309 12.90 -17.83 0.71
N LYS A 310 13.92 -18.63 0.35
CA LYS A 310 14.23 -18.93 -1.06
C LYS A 310 13.09 -19.74 -1.69
N GLU A 311 12.55 -20.70 -0.96
CA GLU A 311 11.39 -21.47 -1.39
C GLU A 311 10.15 -20.59 -1.60
N ARG A 312 9.85 -19.69 -0.66
CA ARG A 312 8.74 -18.72 -0.81
C ARG A 312 8.91 -17.85 -2.05
N LEU A 313 10.12 -17.34 -2.28
CA LEU A 313 10.43 -16.52 -3.44
C LEU A 313 10.30 -17.31 -4.74
N ASP A 314 10.83 -18.52 -4.79
CA ASP A 314 10.76 -19.38 -5.98
C ASP A 314 9.31 -19.73 -6.35
N ARG A 315 8.46 -20.03 -5.35
CA ARG A 315 7.02 -20.27 -5.55
C ARG A 315 6.31 -19.03 -6.09
N LEU A 316 6.60 -17.83 -5.57
CA LEU A 316 6.06 -16.58 -6.09
C LEU A 316 6.48 -16.33 -7.54
N VAL A 317 7.77 -16.55 -7.85
CA VAL A 317 8.32 -16.40 -9.20
C VAL A 317 7.65 -17.37 -10.18
N ARG A 318 7.49 -18.65 -9.79
CA ARG A 318 6.75 -19.64 -10.58
C ARG A 318 5.31 -19.22 -10.84
N ALA A 319 4.61 -18.71 -9.82
CA ALA A 319 3.24 -18.22 -9.97
C ALA A 319 3.15 -17.02 -10.95
N VAL A 320 4.07 -16.06 -10.87
CA VAL A 320 4.14 -14.94 -11.82
C VAL A 320 4.38 -15.43 -13.25
N LYS A 321 5.31 -16.38 -13.44
CA LYS A 321 5.58 -16.99 -14.74
C LYS A 321 4.38 -17.76 -15.30
N ARG A 322 3.62 -18.48 -14.47
CA ARG A 322 2.37 -19.16 -14.86
C ARG A 322 1.32 -18.15 -15.34
N VAL A 323 1.17 -17.03 -14.65
CA VAL A 323 0.27 -15.96 -15.09
C VAL A 323 0.73 -15.39 -16.44
N TYR A 324 2.03 -15.22 -16.66
CA TYR A 324 2.56 -14.84 -17.97
C TYR A 324 2.34 -15.90 -19.05
N ALA A 325 2.52 -17.18 -18.74
CA ALA A 325 2.26 -18.28 -19.68
C ALA A 325 0.79 -18.30 -20.11
N SER A 326 -0.12 -17.96 -19.19
CA SER A 326 -1.55 -17.98 -19.44
C SER A 326 -2.01 -17.02 -20.54
N THR A 327 -1.20 -16.07 -21.02
CA THR A 327 -1.57 -15.28 -22.21
C THR A 327 -1.47 -16.05 -23.52
N TRP A 328 -0.78 -17.20 -23.52
CA TRP A 328 -0.63 -18.08 -24.68
C TRP A 328 -1.50 -19.35 -24.62
N PHE A 329 -2.31 -19.53 -23.58
CA PHE A 329 -3.18 -20.68 -23.47
C PHE A 329 -4.33 -20.67 -24.49
N GLU A 330 -4.88 -21.84 -24.78
CA GLU A 330 -5.90 -22.04 -25.80
C GLU A 330 -7.15 -21.16 -25.58
N GLY A 331 -7.65 -21.09 -24.34
CA GLY A 331 -8.83 -20.30 -23.99
C GLY A 331 -8.70 -18.80 -24.34
N PRO A 332 -7.73 -18.08 -23.77
CA PRO A 332 -7.43 -16.69 -24.11
C PRO A 332 -7.23 -16.45 -25.59
N ARG A 333 -6.55 -17.36 -26.30
CA ARG A 333 -6.29 -17.21 -27.74
C ARG A 333 -7.52 -17.40 -28.59
N THR A 334 -8.35 -18.38 -28.26
CA THR A 334 -9.65 -18.60 -28.91
C THR A 334 -10.53 -17.36 -28.75
N TYR A 335 -10.53 -16.76 -27.56
CA TYR A 335 -11.22 -15.50 -27.31
C TYR A 335 -10.62 -14.33 -28.11
N SER A 336 -9.30 -14.15 -28.13
CA SER A 336 -8.65 -13.08 -28.91
C SER A 336 -8.94 -13.21 -30.42
N ARG A 337 -9.00 -14.44 -30.95
CA ARG A 337 -9.36 -14.70 -32.34
C ARG A 337 -10.82 -14.36 -32.63
N SER A 338 -11.75 -14.69 -31.74
CA SER A 338 -13.18 -14.41 -31.94
C SER A 338 -13.49 -12.91 -32.01
N ILE A 339 -12.67 -12.08 -31.39
CA ILE A 339 -12.78 -10.61 -31.42
C ILE A 339 -11.86 -9.95 -32.46
N GLY A 340 -11.22 -10.72 -33.35
CA GLY A 340 -10.39 -10.20 -34.45
C GLY A 340 -9.04 -9.59 -34.03
N GLN A 341 -8.47 -9.99 -32.89
CA GLN A 341 -7.15 -9.55 -32.45
C GLN A 341 -6.05 -10.56 -32.79
N THR A 342 -4.98 -10.06 -33.41
CA THR A 342 -3.83 -10.85 -33.88
C THR A 342 -2.59 -10.76 -32.99
N ARG A 343 -2.57 -9.91 -31.95
CA ARG A 343 -1.41 -9.76 -31.06
C ARG A 343 -1.71 -10.22 -29.64
N ALA A 344 -0.77 -10.95 -29.06
CA ALA A 344 -0.78 -11.33 -27.65
C ALA A 344 -0.84 -10.07 -26.77
N ASP A 345 -1.75 -10.11 -25.79
CA ASP A 345 -1.94 -9.01 -24.85
C ASP A 345 -0.71 -8.81 -23.97
N ALA A 346 -0.44 -7.57 -23.56
CA ALA A 346 0.53 -7.33 -22.51
C ALA A 346 -0.13 -7.60 -21.16
N MET A 347 0.58 -8.28 -20.27
CA MET A 347 0.03 -8.71 -18.98
C MET A 347 0.66 -7.93 -17.82
N ALA A 348 -0.17 -7.37 -16.95
CA ALA A 348 0.23 -7.00 -15.60
C ALA A 348 -0.17 -8.13 -14.63
N VAL A 349 0.49 -8.20 -13.47
CA VAL A 349 0.23 -9.26 -12.48
C VAL A 349 -0.07 -8.63 -11.14
N ILE A 350 -1.19 -8.99 -10.56
CA ILE A 350 -1.62 -8.58 -9.23
C ILE A 350 -1.16 -9.66 -8.24
N ILE A 351 -0.36 -9.27 -7.26
CA ILE A 351 0.02 -10.06 -6.09
C ILE A 351 -0.73 -9.45 -4.90
N GLN A 352 -1.74 -10.15 -4.38
CA GLN A 352 -2.64 -9.60 -3.38
C GLN A 352 -2.78 -10.54 -2.19
N GLN A 353 -2.82 -9.98 -0.98
CA GLN A 353 -3.14 -10.72 0.25
C GLN A 353 -4.46 -11.47 0.11
N THR A 354 -4.45 -12.78 0.38
CA THR A 354 -5.69 -13.55 0.48
C THR A 354 -6.37 -13.29 1.82
N VAL A 355 -7.69 -13.14 1.79
CA VAL A 355 -8.52 -12.92 2.98
C VAL A 355 -9.01 -14.25 3.51
N GLY A 356 -8.84 -14.48 4.80
CA GLY A 356 -9.26 -15.70 5.47
C GLY A 356 -8.65 -15.84 6.86
N ARG A 357 -8.95 -16.95 7.50
CA ARG A 357 -8.31 -17.39 8.75
C ARG A 357 -7.80 -18.82 8.57
N GLN A 358 -6.88 -19.20 9.45
CA GLN A 358 -6.39 -20.57 9.51
C GLN A 358 -7.26 -21.39 10.46
N TYR A 359 -7.74 -22.53 9.97
CA TYR A 359 -8.50 -23.55 10.69
C TYR A 359 -7.75 -24.87 10.58
N GLY A 360 -7.02 -25.22 11.64
CA GLY A 360 -6.10 -26.36 11.63
C GLY A 360 -5.05 -26.24 10.52
N ASN A 361 -5.09 -27.18 9.57
CA ASN A 361 -4.18 -27.24 8.42
C ASN A 361 -4.70 -26.52 7.17
N PHE A 362 -5.80 -25.78 7.27
CA PHE A 362 -6.43 -25.13 6.12
C PHE A 362 -6.59 -23.63 6.33
N PHE A 363 -6.51 -22.85 5.27
CA PHE A 363 -6.74 -21.42 5.27
C PHE A 363 -7.85 -21.07 4.29
N TYR A 364 -8.89 -20.39 4.75
CA TYR A 364 -10.01 -19.94 3.91
C TYR A 364 -10.84 -18.84 4.60
N PRO A 365 -11.59 -18.03 3.84
CA PRO A 365 -12.58 -17.11 4.39
C PRO A 365 -13.86 -17.86 4.76
N ALA A 366 -14.50 -17.49 5.86
CA ALA A 366 -15.77 -18.10 6.28
C ALA A 366 -16.84 -17.97 5.18
N ILE A 367 -16.95 -16.77 4.61
CA ILE A 367 -17.82 -16.50 3.45
C ILE A 367 -17.02 -15.71 2.41
N SER A 368 -17.26 -15.99 1.15
CA SER A 368 -16.90 -15.13 0.04
C SER A 368 -18.06 -15.02 -0.95
N GLY A 369 -18.00 -14.06 -1.87
CA GLY A 369 -19.09 -13.90 -2.81
C GLY A 369 -18.94 -12.73 -3.76
N VAL A 370 -19.96 -12.57 -4.60
CA VAL A 370 -20.11 -11.47 -5.55
C VAL A 370 -21.43 -10.78 -5.28
N ALA A 371 -21.38 -9.45 -5.17
CA ALA A 371 -22.56 -8.60 -5.08
C ALA A 371 -22.64 -7.71 -6.32
N GLN A 372 -23.83 -7.65 -6.93
CA GLN A 372 -24.11 -6.83 -8.10
C GLN A 372 -25.24 -5.86 -7.74
N SER A 373 -25.04 -4.58 -8.03
CA SER A 373 -26.04 -3.53 -7.81
C SER A 373 -27.19 -3.57 -8.82
N TYR A 374 -27.09 -4.43 -9.84
CA TYR A 374 -28.11 -4.59 -10.86
C TYR A 374 -28.33 -6.08 -11.12
N ASN A 375 -29.56 -6.53 -10.93
CA ASN A 375 -29.99 -7.90 -11.19
C ASN A 375 -30.59 -7.96 -12.60
N TYR A 376 -29.89 -8.60 -13.53
CA TYR A 376 -30.38 -8.80 -14.90
C TYR A 376 -31.50 -9.84 -15.00
N TYR A 377 -31.74 -10.60 -13.93
CA TYR A 377 -32.73 -11.68 -13.86
C TYR A 377 -33.54 -11.57 -12.55
N PRO A 378 -34.34 -10.49 -12.38
CA PRO A 378 -35.24 -10.37 -11.25
C PRO A 378 -36.34 -11.42 -11.31
N VAL A 379 -36.70 -11.97 -10.15
CA VAL A 379 -37.78 -12.95 -10.00
C VAL A 379 -38.78 -12.44 -8.98
N ASP A 380 -40.05 -12.78 -9.19
CA ASP A 380 -41.17 -12.40 -8.32
C ASP A 380 -41.28 -10.90 -8.04
N LEU A 381 -41.08 -10.48 -6.79
CA LEU A 381 -41.23 -9.09 -6.33
C LEU A 381 -39.99 -8.22 -6.61
N MET A 382 -38.88 -8.82 -7.04
CA MET A 382 -37.61 -8.12 -7.22
C MET A 382 -37.67 -7.16 -8.42
N GLN A 383 -37.07 -5.99 -8.26
CA GLN A 383 -36.72 -5.09 -9.35
C GLN A 383 -35.25 -5.31 -9.75
N ALA A 384 -34.88 -4.84 -10.94
CA ALA A 384 -33.50 -4.96 -11.40
C ALA A 384 -32.54 -4.15 -10.51
N GLU A 385 -32.99 -3.01 -10.01
CA GLU A 385 -32.23 -2.10 -9.14
C GLU A 385 -32.05 -2.59 -7.70
N ASP A 386 -32.78 -3.64 -7.29
CA ASP A 386 -32.67 -4.20 -5.94
C ASP A 386 -31.36 -4.99 -5.75
N GLY A 387 -30.65 -5.27 -6.85
CA GLY A 387 -29.38 -5.98 -6.85
C GLY A 387 -29.51 -7.46 -6.51
N ILE A 388 -28.37 -8.14 -6.52
CA ILE A 388 -28.28 -9.56 -6.23
C ILE A 388 -26.93 -9.92 -5.62
N VAL A 389 -26.93 -10.84 -4.66
CA VAL A 389 -25.73 -11.32 -3.98
C VAL A 389 -25.65 -12.84 -4.13
N HIS A 390 -24.46 -13.32 -4.45
CA HIS A 390 -24.09 -14.73 -4.48
C HIS A 390 -23.00 -14.98 -3.43
N LEU A 391 -23.26 -15.83 -2.46
CA LEU A 391 -22.33 -16.18 -1.38
C LEU A 391 -22.01 -17.67 -1.39
N ALA A 392 -20.78 -18.01 -1.03
CA ALA A 392 -20.35 -19.37 -0.79
C ALA A 392 -19.39 -19.41 0.40
N THR A 393 -19.37 -20.54 1.09
CA THR A 393 -18.35 -20.87 2.08
C THR A 393 -17.01 -21.08 1.39
N GLY A 394 -15.91 -20.67 2.02
CA GLY A 394 -14.57 -20.81 1.45
C GLY A 394 -14.26 -19.76 0.38
N PHE A 395 -13.22 -19.99 -0.44
CA PHE A 395 -12.81 -19.05 -1.48
C PHE A 395 -13.85 -18.92 -2.60
N GLY A 396 -13.96 -17.71 -3.16
CA GLY A 396 -15.02 -17.32 -4.11
C GLY A 396 -14.97 -17.98 -5.47
N LYS A 397 -14.08 -18.98 -5.67
CA LYS A 397 -14.05 -19.79 -6.89
C LYS A 397 -15.38 -20.48 -7.13
N THR A 398 -16.06 -20.98 -6.09
CA THR A 398 -17.41 -21.56 -6.18
C THR A 398 -18.39 -20.63 -6.89
N VAL A 399 -18.42 -19.34 -6.53
CA VAL A 399 -19.32 -18.36 -7.15
C VAL A 399 -18.89 -18.02 -8.57
N VAL A 400 -17.59 -17.91 -8.82
CA VAL A 400 -17.04 -17.55 -10.15
C VAL A 400 -17.28 -18.66 -11.18
N GLU A 401 -17.19 -19.93 -10.77
CA GLU A 401 -17.43 -21.09 -11.63
C GLU A 401 -18.94 -21.44 -11.74
N GLY A 402 -19.82 -20.70 -11.05
CA GLY A 402 -21.26 -20.95 -11.08
C GLY A 402 -21.69 -22.24 -10.37
N GLU A 403 -20.90 -22.69 -9.39
CA GLU A 403 -21.25 -23.83 -8.55
C GLU A 403 -22.36 -23.48 -7.53
N GLN A 404 -22.78 -24.48 -6.74
CA GLN A 404 -23.79 -24.35 -5.69
C GLN A 404 -23.41 -23.24 -4.69
N SER A 405 -24.19 -22.16 -4.71
CA SER A 405 -23.97 -20.97 -3.89
C SER A 405 -25.30 -20.36 -3.46
N LEU A 406 -25.30 -19.67 -2.32
CA LEU A 406 -26.45 -18.96 -1.79
C LEU A 406 -26.67 -17.67 -2.57
N ARG A 407 -27.74 -17.61 -3.37
CA ARG A 407 -28.17 -16.39 -4.06
C ARG A 407 -29.33 -15.74 -3.31
N PHE A 408 -29.25 -14.44 -3.03
CA PHE A 408 -30.35 -13.68 -2.43
C PHE A 408 -30.34 -12.21 -2.87
N CYS A 409 -31.51 -11.57 -2.79
CA CYS A 409 -31.67 -10.14 -3.02
C CYS A 409 -31.60 -9.39 -1.68
N PRO A 410 -30.71 -8.38 -1.51
CA PRO A 410 -30.61 -7.63 -0.26
C PRO A 410 -31.91 -6.94 0.19
N ALA A 411 -32.76 -6.52 -0.76
CA ALA A 411 -34.06 -5.93 -0.45
C ALA A 411 -35.08 -6.97 0.07
N TYR A 412 -34.93 -8.23 -0.33
CA TYR A 412 -35.81 -9.35 0.04
C TYR A 412 -35.02 -10.57 0.54
N PRO A 413 -34.26 -10.46 1.63
CA PRO A 413 -33.26 -11.48 2.01
C PRO A 413 -33.88 -12.81 2.47
N ARG A 414 -35.16 -12.80 2.86
CA ARG A 414 -35.90 -14.01 3.25
C ARG A 414 -36.60 -14.69 2.07
N HIS A 415 -36.62 -14.06 0.91
CA HIS A 415 -37.26 -14.59 -0.29
C HIS A 415 -36.24 -15.43 -1.07
N MET A 416 -36.27 -16.75 -0.84
CA MET A 416 -35.26 -17.71 -1.34
C MET A 416 -35.90 -18.78 -2.25
N PRO A 417 -36.21 -18.48 -3.52
CA PRO A 417 -36.84 -19.44 -4.43
C PRO A 417 -36.06 -20.76 -4.59
N GLN A 418 -34.73 -20.70 -4.57
CA GLN A 418 -33.86 -21.89 -4.68
C GLN A 418 -33.92 -22.84 -3.47
N PHE A 419 -34.65 -22.47 -2.42
CA PHE A 419 -34.83 -23.23 -1.18
C PHE A 419 -36.32 -23.39 -0.83
N SER A 420 -37.19 -23.38 -1.84
CA SER A 420 -38.64 -23.41 -1.66
C SER A 420 -39.18 -24.79 -1.26
N THR A 421 -38.52 -25.87 -1.69
CA THR A 421 -38.85 -27.26 -1.36
C THR A 421 -37.65 -27.98 -0.76
N VAL A 422 -37.88 -29.11 -0.08
CA VAL A 422 -36.81 -29.96 0.46
C VAL A 422 -35.90 -30.48 -0.66
N GLU A 423 -36.47 -30.80 -1.82
CA GLU A 423 -35.70 -31.23 -3.00
C GLU A 423 -34.80 -30.10 -3.52
N ASP A 424 -35.33 -28.87 -3.62
CA ASP A 424 -34.52 -27.70 -3.99
C ASP A 424 -33.38 -27.47 -2.99
N MET A 425 -33.66 -27.64 -1.69
CA MET A 425 -32.63 -27.53 -0.65
C MET A 425 -31.51 -28.54 -0.84
N LEU A 426 -31.85 -29.81 -1.07
CA LEU A 426 -30.84 -30.85 -1.28
C LEU A 426 -30.03 -30.64 -2.57
N ASN A 427 -30.66 -30.10 -3.61
CA ASN A 427 -30.05 -29.87 -4.92
C ASN A 427 -29.20 -28.59 -4.99
N ASN A 428 -29.54 -27.55 -4.21
CA ASN A 428 -28.88 -26.25 -4.26
C ASN A 428 -27.96 -25.96 -3.07
N ALA A 429 -28.06 -26.72 -1.98
CA ALA A 429 -27.15 -26.56 -0.83
C ALA A 429 -25.71 -26.87 -1.24
N GLN A 430 -24.82 -25.94 -0.90
CA GLN A 430 -23.38 -26.15 -1.03
C GLN A 430 -22.96 -27.38 -0.23
N ARG A 431 -22.15 -28.27 -0.82
CA ARG A 431 -21.62 -29.48 -0.14
C ARG A 431 -20.11 -29.44 0.08
N HIS A 432 -19.41 -28.69 -0.77
CA HIS A 432 -17.97 -28.57 -0.75
C HIS A 432 -17.53 -27.12 -0.92
N PHE A 433 -16.29 -26.82 -0.55
CA PHE A 433 -15.73 -25.47 -0.65
C PHE A 433 -14.24 -25.50 -0.99
N TYR A 434 -13.75 -24.40 -1.53
CA TYR A 434 -12.33 -24.21 -1.84
C TYR A 434 -11.58 -23.61 -0.66
N CYS A 435 -10.44 -24.21 -0.33
CA CYS A 435 -9.52 -23.74 0.70
C CYS A 435 -8.06 -23.88 0.26
N LEU A 436 -7.14 -23.31 1.04
CA LEU A 436 -5.69 -23.52 0.89
C LEU A 436 -5.23 -24.55 1.92
N SER A 437 -4.51 -25.58 1.49
CA SER A 437 -3.84 -26.52 2.40
C SER A 437 -2.50 -25.94 2.86
N CYS A 438 -2.31 -25.81 4.17
CA CYS A 438 -1.06 -25.37 4.82
C CYS A 438 -0.11 -26.55 5.11
N ALA A 439 -0.61 -27.79 5.18
CA ALA A 439 0.19 -28.98 5.49
C ALA A 439 0.91 -29.55 4.26
N THR A 440 0.25 -29.49 3.11
CA THR A 440 0.76 -29.91 1.82
C THR A 440 0.41 -28.81 0.84
N GLU A 441 1.39 -28.00 0.42
CA GLU A 441 1.19 -27.18 -0.76
C GLU A 441 1.14 -28.12 -1.96
N ALA A 442 -0.05 -28.62 -2.26
CA ALA A 442 -0.29 -29.45 -3.43
C ALA A 442 0.07 -28.62 -4.68
N GLU A 443 0.79 -29.22 -5.61
CA GLU A 443 1.00 -28.70 -6.96
C GLU A 443 -0.30 -28.77 -7.80
N SER A 444 -1.47 -28.60 -7.17
CA SER A 444 -2.74 -28.53 -7.89
C SER A 444 -2.78 -27.25 -8.72
N VAL A 445 -3.47 -27.32 -9.87
CA VAL A 445 -3.69 -26.17 -10.75
C VAL A 445 -4.39 -25.06 -9.96
N GLY A 446 -3.67 -23.98 -9.66
CA GLY A 446 -4.15 -22.84 -8.87
C GLY A 446 -3.91 -22.90 -7.35
N GLY A 447 -3.32 -23.97 -6.83
CA GLY A 447 -2.89 -24.10 -5.43
C GLY A 447 -4.02 -24.27 -4.39
N MET A 448 -5.27 -24.42 -4.83
CA MET A 448 -6.42 -24.65 -3.95
C MET A 448 -6.77 -26.13 -3.84
N THR A 449 -7.41 -26.50 -2.74
CA THR A 449 -7.93 -27.84 -2.45
C THR A 449 -9.42 -27.75 -2.15
N ILE A 450 -10.17 -28.76 -2.59
CA ILE A 450 -11.61 -28.89 -2.30
C ILE A 450 -11.77 -29.71 -1.02
N ARG A 451 -12.62 -29.25 -0.11
CA ARG A 451 -13.05 -29.99 1.10
C ARG A 451 -14.56 -30.12 1.14
N GLN A 452 -15.05 -31.20 1.75
CA GLN A 452 -16.47 -31.33 2.06
C GLN A 452 -16.80 -30.52 3.32
N LEU A 453 -18.00 -29.95 3.38
CA LEU A 453 -18.46 -29.20 4.57
C LEU A 453 -18.49 -30.08 5.82
N GLU A 454 -18.84 -31.36 5.66
CA GLU A 454 -18.87 -32.36 6.75
C GLU A 454 -17.51 -32.52 7.45
N GLU A 455 -16.40 -32.32 6.73
CA GLU A 455 -15.04 -32.42 7.27
C GLU A 455 -14.64 -31.20 8.11
N ALA A 456 -15.43 -30.12 8.06
CA ALA A 456 -15.14 -28.84 8.69
C ALA A 456 -16.21 -28.40 9.70
N VAL A 457 -17.13 -29.29 10.08
CA VAL A 457 -18.27 -28.97 10.98
C VAL A 457 -17.81 -28.47 12.35
N ASP A 458 -16.65 -28.91 12.82
CA ASP A 458 -16.07 -28.48 14.10
C ASP A 458 -15.29 -27.15 13.99
N GLU A 459 -15.13 -26.59 12.78
CA GLU A 459 -14.40 -25.35 12.57
C GLU A 459 -15.32 -24.15 12.79
N GLU A 460 -14.83 -23.14 13.53
CA GLU A 460 -15.59 -21.94 13.91
C GLU A 460 -16.29 -21.29 12.69
N ALA A 461 -15.62 -21.23 11.53
CA ALA A 461 -16.20 -20.68 10.31
C ALA A 461 -17.51 -21.35 9.89
N ILE A 462 -17.64 -22.67 10.09
CA ILE A 462 -18.80 -23.45 9.67
C ILE A 462 -19.86 -23.46 10.76
N GLN A 463 -19.48 -23.47 12.03
CA GLN A 463 -20.43 -23.45 13.15
C GLN A 463 -21.27 -22.17 13.22
N PHE A 464 -20.76 -21.05 12.69
CA PHE A 464 -21.47 -19.78 12.64
C PHE A 464 -22.36 -19.58 11.40
N LEU A 465 -22.31 -20.49 10.42
CA LEU A 465 -23.12 -20.46 9.19
C LEU A 465 -24.32 -21.39 9.33
#